data_AF-A0A969BTZ3-F1
#
_entry.id   AF-A0A969BTZ3-F1
#
_cell.length_a   1.000
_cell.length_b   1.000
_cell.length_c   1.000
_cell.angle_alpha   90.00
_cell.angle_beta   90.00
_cell.angle_gamma   90.00
#
_symmetry.space_group_name_H-M   'P 1'
#
loop_
_entity.id
_entity.type
_entity.pdbx_description
1 polymer ?
#
loop_
_entity_poly.entity_id
_entity_poly.type
_entity_poly.pdbx_seq_one_letter_code
_entity_poly.pdbx_strand_id
1 'polypeptide(L)' 'MNGVLSADPRIVPEAHTIHTLTFQEMSEMSYFGAQVLHPMTVAPLVDKGIPLRAKNTF' A
#
# COMPACT_ATOMS: atom_id res chain seq x y z
N MET A 1 -1.41 -14.49 0.21
CA MET A 1 -0.47 -13.58 0.92
C MET A 1 -1.19 -12.27 1.11
N ASN A 2 -1.63 -11.97 2.33
CA ASN A 2 -2.74 -11.05 2.55
C ASN A 2 -2.25 -9.66 2.97
N GLY A 3 -1.84 -8.81 2.02
CA GLY A 3 -1.57 -7.40 2.30
C GLY A 3 -0.36 -6.82 1.56
N VAL A 4 -0.07 -5.56 1.87
CA VAL A 4 1.16 -4.87 1.44
C VAL A 4 2.30 -5.35 2.34
N LEU A 5 3.40 -5.79 1.72
CA LEU A 5 4.62 -6.18 2.43
C LEU A 5 5.58 -4.99 2.49
N SER A 6 6.41 -4.93 3.54
CA SER A 6 7.40 -3.88 3.73
C SER A 6 8.50 -3.86 2.66
N ALA A 7 8.73 -4.99 1.99
CA ALA A 7 9.66 -5.14 0.88
C ALA A 7 9.25 -6.37 0.03
N ASP A 8 9.89 -6.58 -1.13
CA ASP A 8 9.72 -7.82 -1.89
C ASP A 8 10.30 -8.99 -1.09
N PRO A 9 9.48 -9.98 -0.67
CA PRO A 9 9.94 -11.10 0.14
C PRO A 9 10.94 -12.01 -0.59
N ARG A 10 11.02 -11.92 -1.93
CA ARG A 10 12.01 -12.66 -2.74
C ARG A 10 13.41 -12.07 -2.62
N ILE A 11 13.51 -10.80 -2.19
CA ILE A 11 14.77 -10.07 -2.00
C ILE A 11 15.08 -9.94 -0.52
N VAL A 12 14.05 -9.68 0.31
CA VAL A 12 14.16 -9.51 1.77
C VAL A 12 13.29 -10.56 2.46
N PRO A 13 13.85 -11.70 2.90
CA PRO A 13 13.08 -12.79 3.53
C PRO A 13 12.33 -12.38 4.80
N GLU A 14 12.81 -11.35 5.50
CA GLU A 14 12.24 -10.78 6.72
C GLU A 14 11.11 -9.76 6.44
N ALA A 15 10.70 -9.61 5.18
CA ALA A 15 9.59 -8.74 4.80
C ALA A 15 8.31 -9.14 5.56
N HIS A 16 7.69 -8.16 6.22
CA HIS A 16 6.50 -8.37 7.03
C HIS A 16 5.31 -7.62 6.43
N THR A 17 4.10 -8.03 6.83
CA THR A 17 2.87 -7.37 6.38
C THR A 17 2.69 -6.06 7.11
N ILE A 18 2.46 -4.98 6.35
CA ILE A 18 2.13 -3.68 6.94
C ILE A 18 0.62 -3.61 7.16
N HIS A 19 0.23 -3.38 8.42
CA HIS A 19 -1.19 -3.33 8.82
C HIS A 19 -1.83 -1.95 8.61
N THR A 20 -1.05 -0.89 8.67
CA THR A 20 -1.53 0.50 8.54
C THR A 20 -0.42 1.33 7.90
N LEU A 21 -0.81 2.17 6.95
CA LEU A 21 0.11 2.91 6.11
C LEU A 21 -0.55 4.25 5.79
N THR A 22 0.21 5.33 5.86
CA THR A 22 -0.30 6.65 5.45
C THR A 22 -0.42 6.71 3.93
N PHE A 23 -1.24 7.63 3.43
CA PHE A 23 -1.34 7.83 1.99
C PHE A 23 0.00 8.21 1.36
N GLN A 24 0.80 9.04 2.04
CA GLN A 24 2.10 9.47 1.53
C GLN A 24 3.06 8.29 1.37
N GLU A 25 3.21 7.46 2.40
CA GLU A 25 4.03 6.26 2.35
C GLU A 25 3.53 5.28 1.26
N MET A 26 2.21 5.14 1.09
CA MET A 26 1.63 4.31 0.03
C MET A 26 1.95 4.85 -1.36
N SER A 27 1.91 6.17 -1.52
CA SER A 27 2.23 6.86 -2.78
C SER A 27 3.71 6.67 -3.14
N GLU A 28 4.60 6.81 -2.15
CA GLU A 28 6.03 6.55 -2.31
C GLU A 28 6.28 5.08 -2.68
N MET A 29 5.68 4.12 -1.96
CA MET A 29 5.77 2.70 -2.32
C MET A 29 5.24 2.42 -3.73
N SER A 30 4.13 3.05 -4.12
CA SER A 30 3.55 2.88 -5.46
C SER A 30 4.43 3.47 -6.56
N TYR A 31 5.14 4.56 -6.25
CA TYR A 31 6.11 5.19 -7.13
C TYR A 31 7.37 4.33 -7.31
N PHE A 32 7.86 3.70 -6.23
CA PHE A 32 9.12 2.92 -6.23
C PHE A 32 8.98 1.44 -6.59
N GLY A 33 7.76 0.93 -6.86
CA GLY A 33 7.60 -0.40 -7.46
C GLY A 33 6.46 -1.28 -6.92
N ALA A 34 5.72 -0.85 -5.90
CA ALA A 34 4.54 -1.56 -5.43
C ALA A 34 3.29 -1.06 -6.17
N GLN A 35 3.02 -1.58 -7.38
CA GLN A 35 1.81 -1.21 -8.13
C GLN A 35 0.53 -1.62 -7.39
N VAL A 36 0.01 -0.77 -6.50
CA VAL A 36 -1.19 -1.06 -5.72
C VAL A 36 -2.31 -0.06 -6.02
N LEU A 37 -2.03 1.25 -6.08
CA LEU A 37 -3.06 2.29 -6.28
C LEU A 37 -2.55 3.51 -7.05
N HIS A 38 -3.39 4.04 -7.94
CA HIS A 38 -3.11 5.28 -8.66
C HIS A 38 -3.41 6.51 -7.77
N PRO A 39 -2.55 7.52 -7.66
CA PRO A 39 -2.76 8.67 -6.76
C PRO A 39 -4.11 9.38 -6.96
N MET A 40 -4.54 9.52 -8.22
CA MET A 40 -5.83 10.15 -8.56
C MET A 40 -7.06 9.44 -7.98
N THR A 41 -7.00 8.13 -7.70
CA THR A 41 -8.16 7.41 -7.12
C THR A 41 -8.22 7.53 -5.60
N VAL A 42 -7.12 7.92 -4.95
CA VAL A 42 -7.01 7.98 -3.48
C VAL A 42 -7.13 9.40 -2.94
N ALA A 43 -6.73 10.41 -3.71
CA ALA A 43 -6.86 11.83 -3.34
C ALA A 43 -8.24 12.23 -2.77
N PRO A 44 -9.39 11.90 -3.41
CA PRO A 44 -10.70 12.28 -2.86
C PRO A 44 -11.08 11.53 -1.57
N LEU A 45 -10.45 10.39 -1.28
CA LEU A 45 -10.66 9.66 -0.02
C LEU A 45 -9.87 10.31 1.11
N VAL A 46 -8.65 10.75 0.83
CA VAL A 46 -7.79 11.47 1.77
C VAL A 46 -8.43 12.80 2.16
N ASP A 47 -8.89 13.57 1.17
CA ASP A 47 -9.57 14.86 1.40
C ASP A 47 -10.83 14.72 2.27
N LYS A 48 -11.50 13.57 2.20
CA LYS A 48 -12.71 13.26 2.98
C LYS A 48 -12.43 12.53 4.30
N GLY A 49 -11.16 12.25 4.61
CA GLY A 49 -10.77 11.47 5.79
C GLY A 49 -11.33 10.04 5.80
N ILE A 50 -11.59 9.45 4.63
CA ILE A 50 -12.17 8.11 4.51
C ILE A 50 -11.01 7.09 4.48
N PRO A 51 -10.93 6.17 5.46
CA PRO A 51 -9.88 5.17 5.48
C PRO A 51 -10.04 4.15 4.35
N LEU A 52 -8.94 3.86 3.65
CA LEU A 52 -8.89 2.87 2.57
C LEU A 52 -8.32 1.55 3.09
N ARG A 53 -8.96 0.44 2.73
CA ARG A 53 -8.51 -0.91 3.09
C ARG A 53 -8.22 -1.73 1.83
N ALA A 54 -6.94 -1.89 1.52
CA ALA A 54 -6.51 -2.83 0.49
C ALA A 54 -6.66 -4.27 1.01
N LYS A 55 -7.40 -5.11 0.29
CA LYS A 55 -7.51 -6.55 0.56
C LYS A 55 -6.99 -7.32 -0.65
N ASN A 56 -6.26 -8.40 -0.40
CA ASN A 56 -5.96 -9.36 -1.45
C ASN A 56 -7.24 -10.19 -1.71
N THR A 57 -7.58 -10.37 -2.98
CA THR A 57 -8.79 -11.09 -3.43
C THR A 57 -8.56 -12.60 -3.56
N PHE A 58 -7.33 -13.09 -3.39
CA PHE A 58 -6.95 -14.51 -3.47
C PHE A 58 -6.35 -15.03 -2.15
#